data_AF-A0A3D0I9W0-F1
#
_entry.id   AF-A0A3D0I9W0-F1
#
_cell.length_a   1.000
_cell.length_b   1.000
_cell.length_c   1.000
_cell.angle_alpha   90.00
_cell.angle_beta   90.00
_cell.angle_gamma   90.00
#
_symmetry.space_group_name_H-M   'P 1'
#
loop_
_entity.id
_entity.type
_entity.pdbx_description
1 polymer ?
#
loop_
_entity_poly.entity_id
_entity_poly.type
_entity_poly.pdbx_seq_one_letter_code
_entity_poly.pdbx_strand_id
1 'polypeptide(L)'
;MAASNAKGGLLLLLLLVGGVGGVGYWNYQRHVEAENSEPRPFRGYATADLDKMIAAQKPEIARMRTVVENARLGRTEARSNGFIAEQVHEFERVHRESSRERELSERLADLEIMQQQLEKERAKRTGEGEGALQRVLRLAFTF
;
A
#
# COMPACT_ATOMS: atom_id res chain seq x y z
N MET A 1 -16.76 36.47 -48.03
CA MET A 1 -17.11 36.15 -46.62
C MET A 1 -16.41 34.88 -46.13
N ALA A 2 -15.06 34.81 -46.21
CA ALA A 2 -14.30 33.61 -45.78
C ALA A 2 -13.39 33.86 -44.56
N ALA A 3 -13.10 35.12 -44.24
CA ALA A 3 -12.16 35.49 -43.18
C ALA A 3 -12.73 35.41 -41.75
N SER A 4 -14.07 35.39 -41.57
CA SER A 4 -14.68 35.23 -40.24
C SER A 4 -14.63 33.77 -39.76
N ASN A 5 -14.80 32.82 -40.69
CA ASN A 5 -14.86 31.39 -40.36
C ASN A 5 -13.48 30.81 -40.03
N ALA A 6 -12.42 31.30 -40.69
CA ALA A 6 -11.04 30.92 -40.39
C ALA A 6 -10.58 31.40 -38.99
N LYS A 7 -11.00 32.61 -38.58
CA LYS A 7 -10.71 33.14 -37.23
C LYS A 7 -11.48 32.40 -36.14
N GLY A 8 -12.73 32.01 -36.41
CA GLY A 8 -13.52 31.18 -35.50
C GLY A 8 -12.93 29.77 -35.30
N GLY A 9 -12.45 29.15 -36.39
CA GLY A 9 -11.77 27.85 -36.33
C GLY A 9 -10.43 27.91 -35.57
N LEU A 10 -9.63 28.96 -35.77
CA LEU A 10 -8.36 29.15 -35.06
C LEU A 10 -8.57 29.34 -33.55
N LEU A 11 -9.59 30.11 -33.15
CA LEU A 11 -9.96 30.29 -31.74
C LEU A 11 -10.41 28.97 -31.10
N LEU A 12 -11.26 28.20 -31.79
CA LEU A 12 -11.70 26.88 -31.33
C LEU A 12 -10.52 25.92 -31.15
N LEU A 13 -9.56 25.94 -32.06
CA LEU A 13 -8.37 25.09 -32.01
C LEU A 13 -7.42 25.50 -30.88
N LEU A 14 -7.23 26.81 -30.66
CA LEU A 14 -6.48 27.33 -29.51
C LEU A 14 -7.18 27.03 -28.17
N LEU A 15 -8.50 27.05 -28.13
CA LEU A 15 -9.29 26.72 -26.93
C LEU A 15 -9.25 25.21 -26.65
N LEU A 16 -9.23 24.38 -27.69
CA LEU A 16 -9.02 22.93 -27.57
C LEU A 16 -7.59 22.59 -27.11
N VAL A 17 -6.57 23.19 -27.72
CA VAL A 17 -5.17 22.94 -27.35
C VAL A 17 -4.86 23.53 -25.96
N GLY A 18 -5.34 24.73 -25.66
CA GLY A 18 -5.19 25.37 -24.35
C GLY A 18 -6.03 24.71 -23.26
N GLY A 19 -7.23 24.23 -23.58
CA GLY A 19 -8.11 23.51 -22.67
C GLY A 19 -7.61 22.10 -22.36
N VAL A 20 -7.20 21.34 -23.39
CA VAL A 20 -6.65 19.99 -23.21
C VAL A 20 -5.25 20.05 -22.59
N GLY A 21 -4.42 21.00 -23.00
CA GLY A 21 -3.10 21.24 -22.41
C GLY A 21 -3.16 21.75 -20.97
N GLY A 22 -4.07 22.68 -20.67
CA GLY A 22 -4.25 23.26 -19.33
C GLY A 22 -4.88 22.27 -18.34
N VAL A 23 -5.92 21.54 -18.75
CA VAL A 23 -6.55 20.50 -17.91
C VAL A 23 -5.61 19.30 -17.75
N GLY A 24 -4.90 18.90 -18.82
CA GLY A 24 -3.89 17.85 -18.76
C GLY A 24 -2.71 18.19 -17.85
N TYR A 25 -2.20 19.43 -17.95
CA TYR A 25 -1.13 19.93 -17.10
C TYR A 25 -1.55 20.06 -15.63
N TRP A 26 -2.77 20.56 -15.37
CA TRP A 26 -3.32 20.61 -14.02
C TRP A 26 -3.47 19.21 -13.40
N ASN A 27 -3.95 18.25 -14.19
CA ASN A 27 -4.10 16.88 -13.72
C ASN A 27 -2.73 16.23 -13.47
N TYR A 28 -1.77 16.47 -14.36
CA TYR A 28 -0.38 16.02 -14.19
C TYR A 28 0.25 16.61 -12.92
N GLN A 29 0.13 17.92 -12.70
CA GLN A 29 0.59 18.59 -11.48
C GLN A 29 -0.05 17.97 -10.23
N ARG A 30 -1.37 17.75 -10.25
CA ARG A 30 -2.08 17.11 -9.13
C ARG A 30 -1.60 15.68 -8.87
N HIS A 31 -1.32 14.90 -9.91
CA HIS A 31 -0.77 13.56 -9.77
C HIS A 31 0.66 13.58 -9.24
N VAL A 32 1.52 14.48 -9.73
CA VAL A 32 2.90 14.64 -9.26
C VAL A 32 2.95 15.15 -7.83
N GLU A 33 2.09 16.08 -7.44
CA GLU A 33 1.94 16.55 -6.06
C GLU A 33 1.50 15.42 -5.13
N ALA A 34 0.50 14.62 -5.56
CA ALA A 34 0.08 13.44 -4.81
C ALA A 34 1.21 12.40 -4.67
N GLU A 35 1.96 12.13 -5.75
CA GLU A 35 3.10 11.21 -5.72
C GLU A 35 4.25 11.71 -4.83
N ASN A 36 4.48 13.02 -4.76
CA ASN A 36 5.50 13.63 -3.90
C ASN A 36 5.05 13.78 -2.44
N SER A 37 3.74 13.82 -2.18
CA SER A 37 3.19 13.90 -0.82
C SER A 37 3.23 12.58 -0.05
N GLU A 38 3.27 11.43 -0.75
CA GLU A 38 3.39 10.12 -0.08
C GLU A 38 4.81 9.93 0.47
N PRO A 39 5.00 9.80 1.80
CA PRO A 39 6.31 9.44 2.35
C PRO A 39 6.74 8.08 1.80
N ARG A 40 7.95 8.00 1.27
CA ARG A 40 8.55 6.79 0.69
C ARG A 40 9.78 6.36 1.49
N PRO A 41 9.61 5.62 2.60
CA PRO A 41 10.71 5.22 3.48
C PRO A 41 11.80 4.42 2.75
N PHE A 42 11.40 3.65 1.73
CA PHE A 42 12.27 2.72 1.02
C PHE A 42 12.89 3.28 -0.27
N ARG A 43 12.69 4.56 -0.59
CA ARG A 43 13.19 5.19 -1.82
C ARG A 43 14.72 5.09 -1.95
N GLY A 44 15.45 5.15 -0.83
CA GLY A 44 16.92 5.14 -0.80
C GLY A 44 17.58 3.76 -0.95
N TYR A 45 16.83 2.66 -0.88
CA TYR A 45 17.38 1.31 -0.93
C TYR A 45 17.57 0.84 -2.37
N ALA A 46 18.58 -0.01 -2.64
CA ALA A 46 18.73 -0.65 -3.95
C ALA A 46 17.63 -1.68 -4.19
N THR A 47 17.23 -1.88 -5.45
CA THR A 47 16.16 -2.85 -5.79
C THR A 47 16.52 -4.28 -5.39
N ALA A 48 17.78 -4.67 -5.53
CA ALA A 48 18.27 -5.98 -5.08
C ALA A 48 18.13 -6.17 -3.56
N ASP A 49 18.24 -5.10 -2.78
CA ASP A 49 18.08 -5.17 -1.33
C ASP A 49 16.60 -5.20 -0.93
N LEU A 50 15.72 -4.52 -1.67
CA LEU A 50 14.26 -4.68 -1.50
C LEU A 50 13.84 -6.14 -1.73
N ASP A 51 14.37 -6.78 -2.77
CA ASP A 51 14.05 -8.18 -3.08
C ASP A 51 14.52 -9.13 -1.97
N LYS A 52 15.70 -8.87 -1.39
CA LYS A 52 16.20 -9.61 -0.21
C LYS A 52 15.30 -9.38 1.01
N MET A 53 14.88 -8.15 1.28
CA MET A 53 14.00 -7.83 2.41
C MET A 53 12.64 -8.52 2.28
N ILE A 54 12.04 -8.50 1.08
CA ILE A 54 10.79 -9.21 0.80
C ILE A 54 10.96 -10.71 0.99
N ALA A 55 12.05 -11.29 0.45
CA ALA A 55 12.33 -12.72 0.59
C ALA A 55 12.57 -13.13 2.05
N ALA A 56 13.20 -12.28 2.85
CA ALA A 56 13.46 -12.52 4.26
C ALA A 56 12.19 -12.40 5.13
N GLN A 57 11.26 -11.52 4.79
CA GLN A 57 10.03 -11.32 5.55
C GLN A 57 9.00 -12.44 5.39
N LYS A 58 8.89 -13.03 4.19
CA LYS A 58 7.93 -14.12 3.92
C LYS A 58 7.97 -15.27 4.94
N PRO A 59 9.12 -15.88 5.27
CA PRO A 59 9.17 -16.96 6.25
C PRO A 59 8.85 -16.46 7.66
N GLU A 60 9.18 -15.21 7.99
CA GLU A 60 8.90 -14.64 9.32
C GLU A 60 7.40 -14.41 9.52
N ILE A 61 6.71 -13.87 8.51
CA ILE A 61 5.25 -13.72 8.54
C ILE A 61 4.57 -15.08 8.60
N ALA A 62 5.06 -16.08 7.85
CA ALA A 62 4.53 -17.44 7.92
C ALA A 62 4.64 -18.03 9.34
N ARG A 63 5.80 -17.88 9.98
CA ARG A 63 6.03 -18.30 11.38
C ARG A 63 5.09 -17.58 12.34
N MET A 64 4.99 -16.25 12.22
CA MET A 64 4.16 -15.44 13.11
C MET A 64 2.67 -15.77 12.95
N ARG A 65 2.19 -16.03 11.73
CA ARG A 65 0.83 -16.52 11.48
C ARG A 65 0.57 -17.83 12.23
N THR A 66 1.48 -18.80 12.16
CA THR A 66 1.35 -20.06 12.92
C THR A 66 1.31 -19.80 14.44
N VAL A 67 2.12 -18.88 14.96
CA VAL A 67 2.11 -18.52 16.39
C VAL A 67 0.77 -17.90 16.81
N VAL A 68 0.22 -16.99 16.01
CA VAL A 68 -1.10 -16.36 16.26
C VAL A 68 -2.22 -17.40 16.21
N GLU A 69 -2.22 -18.27 15.20
CA GLU A 69 -3.23 -19.33 15.08
C GLU A 69 -3.18 -20.33 16.24
N ASN A 70 -1.98 -20.72 16.68
CA ASN A 70 -1.83 -21.57 17.87
C ASN A 70 -2.35 -20.88 19.15
N ALA A 71 -2.13 -19.58 19.29
CA ALA A 71 -2.66 -18.81 20.42
C ALA A 71 -4.20 -18.75 20.41
N ARG A 72 -4.81 -18.66 19.22
CA ARG A 72 -6.28 -18.70 19.06
C ARG A 72 -6.87 -20.06 19.41
N LEU A 73 -6.25 -21.15 18.97
CA LEU A 73 -6.71 -22.52 19.24
C LEU A 73 -6.65 -22.87 20.73
N GLY A 74 -5.64 -22.38 21.46
CA GLY A 74 -5.55 -22.55 22.91
C GLY A 74 -6.71 -21.92 23.70
N ARG A 75 -7.37 -20.89 23.14
CA ARG A 75 -8.53 -20.23 23.76
C ARG A 75 -9.79 -21.11 23.71
N THR A 76 -9.93 -21.99 22.71
CA THR A 76 -11.13 -22.81 22.50
C THR A 76 -11.27 -23.98 23.48
N GLU A 77 -10.18 -24.45 24.11
CA GLU A 77 -10.20 -25.62 25.01
C GLU A 77 -10.56 -25.29 26.46
N ALA A 78 -10.57 -24.01 26.85
CA ALA A 78 -10.93 -23.60 28.19
C ALA A 78 -12.45 -23.49 28.36
N ARG A 79 -13.11 -24.57 28.79
CA ARG A 79 -14.54 -24.54 29.15
C ARG A 79 -14.83 -25.10 30.56
N SER A 80 -15.36 -24.19 31.38
CA SER A 80 -16.16 -24.28 32.61
C SER A 80 -15.87 -25.43 33.59
N ASN A 81 -15.11 -25.11 34.64
CA ASN A 81 -15.33 -25.68 35.98
C ASN A 81 -15.57 -24.52 36.95
N GLY A 82 -16.60 -24.67 37.78
CA GLY A 82 -17.21 -23.57 38.49
C GLY A 82 -16.89 -23.55 39.97
N PHE A 83 -16.47 -22.38 40.47
CA PHE A 83 -16.74 -21.77 41.78
C PHE A 83 -16.35 -20.27 41.66
N ILE A 84 -16.89 -19.38 42.50
CA ILE A 84 -16.69 -17.91 42.36
C ILE A 84 -15.20 -17.49 42.46
N ALA A 85 -14.40 -18.16 43.31
CA ALA A 85 -12.95 -17.91 43.39
C ALA A 85 -12.20 -18.39 42.13
N GLU A 86 -12.66 -19.48 41.53
CA GLU A 86 -12.17 -19.98 40.24
C GLU A 86 -12.50 -19.01 39.10
N GLN A 87 -13.63 -18.30 39.17
CA GLN A 87 -14.02 -17.31 38.17
C GLN A 87 -13.10 -16.09 38.10
N VAL A 88 -12.55 -15.61 39.22
CA VAL A 88 -11.61 -14.47 39.22
C VAL A 88 -10.27 -14.87 38.60
N HIS A 89 -9.74 -16.04 38.98
CA HIS A 89 -8.51 -16.57 38.37
C HIS A 89 -8.68 -16.87 36.88
N GLU A 90 -9.85 -17.38 36.49
CA GLU A 90 -10.20 -17.63 35.10
C GLU A 90 -10.31 -16.32 34.31
N PHE A 91 -10.92 -15.28 34.88
CA PHE A 91 -10.97 -13.95 34.27
C PHE A 91 -9.57 -13.35 34.06
N GLU A 92 -8.70 -13.42 35.07
CA GLU A 92 -7.31 -12.97 34.95
C GLU A 92 -6.52 -13.76 33.90
N ARG A 93 -6.74 -15.08 33.83
CA ARG A 93 -6.14 -15.95 32.81
C ARG A 93 -6.60 -15.55 31.41
N VAL A 94 -7.90 -15.44 31.19
CA VAL A 94 -8.50 -15.02 29.91
C VAL A 94 -8.03 -13.62 29.53
N HIS A 95 -7.93 -12.69 30.48
CA HIS A 95 -7.43 -11.34 30.19
C HIS A 95 -5.97 -11.38 29.73
N ARG A 96 -5.10 -12.11 30.42
CA ARG A 96 -3.68 -12.26 30.02
C ARG A 96 -3.54 -12.90 28.65
N GLU A 97 -4.31 -13.95 28.38
CA GLU A 97 -4.34 -14.61 27.07
C GLU A 97 -4.87 -13.70 25.96
N SER A 98 -5.91 -12.91 26.25
CA SER A 98 -6.47 -11.91 25.33
C SER A 98 -5.47 -10.81 25.00
N SER A 99 -4.81 -10.25 26.01
CA SER A 99 -3.76 -9.24 25.81
C SER A 99 -2.60 -9.79 24.98
N ARG A 100 -2.17 -11.03 25.27
CA ARG A 100 -1.10 -11.70 24.52
C ARG A 100 -1.47 -11.96 23.07
N GLU A 101 -2.70 -12.40 22.79
CA GLU A 101 -3.16 -12.60 21.41
C GLU A 101 -3.20 -11.28 20.63
N ARG A 102 -3.68 -10.20 21.26
CA ARG A 102 -3.69 -8.87 20.64
C ARG A 102 -2.28 -8.40 20.28
N GLU A 103 -1.34 -8.53 21.21
CA GLU A 103 0.06 -8.17 20.97
C GLU A 103 0.67 -8.98 19.82
N LEU A 104 0.41 -10.30 19.76
CA LEU A 104 0.90 -11.14 18.66
C LEU A 104 0.25 -10.77 17.33
N SER A 105 -1.03 -10.41 17.34
CA SER A 105 -1.77 -9.98 16.15
C SER A 105 -1.28 -8.61 15.63
N GLU A 106 -0.96 -7.67 16.54
CA GLU A 106 -0.37 -6.38 16.19
C GLU A 106 1.01 -6.57 15.55
N ARG A 107 1.87 -7.41 16.13
CA ARG A 107 3.19 -7.73 15.54
C ARG A 107 3.06 -8.37 14.16
N LEU A 108 2.08 -9.25 13.96
CA LEU A 108 1.81 -9.82 12.64
C LEU A 108 1.36 -8.73 11.65
N ALA A 109 0.45 -7.86 12.06
CA ALA A 109 -0.03 -6.76 11.21
C ALA A 109 1.12 -5.81 10.82
N ASP A 110 2.01 -5.46 11.74
CA ASP A 110 3.17 -4.62 11.46
C ASP A 110 4.09 -5.24 10.40
N LEU A 111 4.35 -6.54 10.50
CA LEU A 111 5.14 -7.27 9.51
C LEU A 111 4.46 -7.29 8.15
N GLU A 112 3.15 -7.54 8.10
CA GLU A 112 2.37 -7.55 6.85
C GLU A 112 2.31 -6.16 6.20
N ILE A 113 2.12 -5.10 6.99
CA ILE A 113 2.16 -3.71 6.51
C ILE A 113 3.54 -3.40 5.93
N MET A 114 4.62 -3.79 6.62
CA MET A 114 5.97 -3.58 6.13
C MET A 114 6.23 -4.33 4.83
N GLN A 115 5.77 -5.58 4.71
CA GLN A 115 5.87 -6.35 3.46
C GLN A 115 5.10 -5.67 2.33
N GLN A 116 3.88 -5.21 2.57
CA GLN A 116 3.08 -4.49 1.58
C GLN A 116 3.77 -3.20 1.12
N GLN A 117 4.41 -2.45 2.02
CA GLN A 117 5.15 -1.24 1.66
C GLN A 117 6.37 -1.56 0.77
N LEU A 118 7.10 -2.64 1.08
CA LEU A 118 8.23 -3.10 0.25
C LEU A 118 7.76 -3.56 -1.13
N GLU A 119 6.66 -4.31 -1.21
CA GLU A 119 6.07 -4.77 -2.47
C GLU A 119 5.52 -3.59 -3.30
N LYS A 120 4.85 -2.62 -2.67
CA LYS A 120 4.39 -1.37 -3.34
C LYS A 120 5.57 -0.59 -3.91
N GLU A 121 6.66 -0.47 -3.17
CA GLU A 121 7.87 0.22 -3.65
C GLU A 121 8.53 -0.55 -4.80
N ARG A 122 8.60 -1.89 -4.73
CA ARG A 122 9.10 -2.73 -5.83
C ARG A 122 8.24 -2.55 -7.09
N ALA A 123 6.91 -2.61 -6.95
CA ALA A 123 5.96 -2.43 -8.05
C ALA A 123 6.04 -1.04 -8.69
N LYS A 124 6.25 0.01 -7.87
CA LYS A 124 6.51 1.37 -8.36
C LYS A 124 7.79 1.44 -9.21
N ARG A 125 8.82 0.64 -8.89
CA ARG A 125 10.10 0.63 -9.63
C ARG A 125 10.07 -0.22 -10.90
N THR A 126 9.30 -1.31 -10.91
CA THR A 126 9.10 -2.15 -12.11
C THR A 126 8.14 -1.52 -13.13
N GLY A 127 7.56 -0.35 -12.82
CA GLY A 127 6.64 0.36 -13.72
C GLY A 127 5.26 -0.28 -13.80
N GLU A 128 4.92 -1.21 -12.92
CA GLU A 128 3.58 -1.80 -12.86
C GLU A 128 2.51 -0.79 -12.39
N GLY A 129 2.93 0.29 -11.70
CA GLY A 129 2.09 1.44 -11.37
C GLY A 129 1.98 2.51 -12.46
N GLU A 130 2.82 2.47 -13.50
CA GLU A 130 2.74 3.42 -14.63
C GLU A 130 1.67 2.93 -15.61
N GLY A 131 0.59 3.71 -15.75
CA GLY A 131 -0.46 3.45 -16.73
C GLY A 131 0.14 3.27 -18.13
N ALA A 132 -0.46 2.42 -18.97
CA ALA A 132 0.08 2.02 -20.27
C ALA A 132 0.59 3.21 -21.13
N LEU A 133 -0.08 4.36 -21.04
CA LEU A 133 0.32 5.61 -21.70
C LEU A 133 1.66 6.17 -21.24
N GLN A 134 1.98 6.16 -19.93
CA GLN A 134 3.26 6.64 -19.42
C GLN A 134 4.42 5.74 -19.87
N ARG A 135 4.20 4.42 -19.93
CA ARG A 135 5.19 3.47 -20.45
C ARG A 135 5.52 3.75 -21.92
N VAL A 136 4.49 3.98 -22.74
CA VAL A 136 4.63 4.31 -24.16
C VAL A 136 5.31 5.68 -24.35
N LEU A 137 4.93 6.69 -23.58
CA LEU A 137 5.54 8.02 -23.64
C LEU A 137 7.01 7.99 -23.23
N ARG A 138 7.38 7.22 -22.20
CA ARG A 138 8.77 7.05 -21.79
C ARG A 138 9.60 6.42 -22.91
N LEU A 139 9.11 5.33 -23.51
CA LEU A 139 9.76 4.68 -24.66
C LEU A 139 9.86 5.60 -25.89
N ALA A 140 8.91 6.50 -26.10
CA ALA A 140 8.91 7.43 -27.23
C ALA A 140 9.84 8.64 -27.04
N PHE A 141 10.10 9.06 -25.79
CA PHE A 141 10.88 10.27 -25.47
C PHE A 141 12.25 9.98 -24.82
N THR A 142 12.59 8.73 -24.49
CA THR A 142 13.98 8.34 -24.22
C THR A 142 14.70 7.99 -25.53
N PHE A 143 15.17 9.03 -26.22
CA PHE A 143 16.27 9.00 -27.20
C PHE A 143 17.21 10.15 -26.87
#